data_AF-A0A1V5B9Q3-F1
#
_entry.id   AF-A0A1V5B9Q3-F1
#
_cell.length_a   1.000
_cell.length_b   1.000
_cell.length_c   1.000
_cell.angle_alpha   90.00
_cell.angle_beta   90.00
_cell.angle_gamma   90.00
#
_symmetry.space_group_name_H-M   'P 1'
#
loop_
_entity.id
_entity.type
_entity.pdbx_description
1 polymer ?
#
loop_
_entity_poly.entity_id
_entity_poly.type
_entity_poly.pdbx_seq_one_letter_code
_entity_poly.pdbx_strand_id
1 'polypeptide(L)'
;MENGRVRPILLLSFLIVILSSCCTSGFAASAKETRDQTTALADSGVYSRVVIYPCDFQGTVRDAATGAPIKGASVTFVKEDRSKSWTASTSESGRYRQELPEGRYSYIATHCDYIMVSSASPLEVKAPYTKRVRGAGGIVREITITSEKSRTVDISMNARPTTVLLVTTSLLTSSAELDSAINRYAETVSRKDGLAASRVVLDSEECRAAYGVRLSDPRSWQEIRDVLEAITDRTGPCYIILLGGPEVLPVPQVVTVSGSPWYLPADGWYIDFDENGVVDEGFSISRMPDVARGSSAVAAALESASDVHEAGGFGMVPEMLLSTRCWASPPAGLGDACRDDASTCGNCYATPPYGVCDECERRAEMFDQMSRSNYIFIMGHGSPVSFATNDHTAIFNLENVADVDLSGHPLISGWVSCNTGQLYADRPSFATELLRAGVAAFLARTTDQGTPAYFADKFEPYIKGESPSGRYRLGDALNELMREVILRKGDSERRITMQLCMYGDPTLKRVRYELPATGMIVAATPFSGVS
;
A
#
# COMPACT_ATOMS: atom_id res chain seq x y z
N MET A 1 24.52 -67.14 -42.14
CA MET A 1 24.64 -66.70 -40.74
C MET A 1 23.31 -66.04 -40.36
N GLU A 2 22.27 -66.86 -40.26
CA GLU A 2 21.71 -67.43 -39.02
C GLU A 2 20.91 -66.43 -38.16
N ASN A 3 19.59 -66.52 -38.35
CA ASN A 3 18.51 -66.62 -37.36
C ASN A 3 18.48 -65.75 -36.09
N GLY A 4 17.32 -65.12 -35.87
CA GLY A 4 16.85 -64.73 -34.54
C GLY A 4 15.61 -63.82 -34.52
N ARG A 5 14.42 -64.36 -34.79
CA ARG A 5 13.12 -63.76 -34.42
C ARG A 5 12.90 -63.91 -32.92
N VAL A 6 12.45 -62.86 -32.20
CA VAL A 6 11.33 -62.87 -31.23
C VAL A 6 10.76 -61.43 -31.11
N ARG A 7 9.43 -61.27 -31.18
CA ARG A 7 8.60 -60.08 -30.82
C ARG A 7 7.98 -60.32 -29.41
N PRO A 8 7.14 -59.44 -28.83
CA PRO A 8 7.22 -57.98 -28.57
C PRO A 8 6.82 -57.65 -27.11
N ILE A 9 7.03 -56.42 -26.58
CA ILE A 9 6.24 -55.90 -25.45
C ILE A 9 5.90 -54.42 -25.67
N LEU A 10 4.60 -54.14 -25.46
CA LEU A 10 3.88 -52.87 -25.46
C LEU A 10 4.67 -51.66 -24.90
N LEU A 11 4.60 -50.52 -25.58
CA LEU A 11 4.64 -49.21 -24.92
C LEU A 11 3.36 -48.45 -25.23
N LEU A 12 2.48 -48.45 -24.22
CA LEU A 12 1.25 -47.67 -24.15
C LEU A 12 1.63 -46.29 -23.59
N SER A 13 1.74 -45.29 -24.45
CA SER A 13 2.00 -43.91 -24.02
C SER A 13 0.74 -43.35 -23.35
N PHE A 14 0.85 -43.11 -22.04
CA PHE A 14 -0.20 -42.58 -21.19
C PHE A 14 -0.60 -41.15 -21.59
N LEU A 15 -1.86 -41.00 -21.96
CA LEU A 15 -2.62 -39.77 -21.98
C LEU A 15 -3.07 -39.49 -20.53
N ILE A 16 -2.51 -38.48 -19.85
CA ILE A 16 -3.09 -37.96 -18.60
C ILE A 16 -3.75 -36.62 -18.89
N VAL A 17 -5.07 -36.69 -18.97
CA VAL A 17 -6.03 -35.60 -18.84
C VAL A 17 -5.91 -35.05 -17.42
N ILE A 18 -5.65 -33.75 -17.27
CA ILE A 18 -5.83 -33.05 -15.99
C ILE A 18 -7.12 -32.24 -16.08
N LEU A 19 -8.14 -32.70 -15.36
CA LEU A 19 -9.38 -31.97 -15.07
C LEU A 19 -9.64 -32.05 -13.57
N SER A 20 -9.75 -30.87 -12.97
CA SER A 20 -10.49 -30.47 -11.76
C SER A 20 -10.11 -30.97 -10.35
N SER A 21 -9.84 -29.96 -9.51
CA SER A 21 -10.42 -29.71 -8.18
C SER A 21 -10.10 -30.67 -7.03
N CYS A 22 -9.42 -30.15 -6.00
CA CYS A 22 -10.02 -29.89 -4.69
C CYS A 22 -8.99 -29.39 -3.67
N CYS A 23 -9.47 -28.59 -2.74
CA CYS A 23 -8.77 -28.13 -1.55
C CYS A 23 -8.06 -29.28 -0.82
N THR A 24 -6.76 -29.15 -0.62
CA THR A 24 -6.07 -29.69 0.55
C THR A 24 -5.03 -28.68 0.98
N SER A 25 -5.23 -28.12 2.17
CA SER A 25 -4.21 -27.55 3.03
C SER A 25 -2.97 -28.45 3.05
N GLY A 26 -1.96 -28.09 2.28
CA GLY A 26 -0.65 -28.71 2.30
C GLY A 26 0.34 -27.71 2.87
N PHE A 27 0.88 -28.00 4.05
CA PHE A 27 2.12 -27.38 4.52
C PHE A 27 3.13 -27.44 3.37
N ALA A 28 3.49 -26.28 2.81
CA ALA A 28 4.63 -26.22 1.91
C ALA A 28 5.85 -26.67 2.73
N ALA A 29 6.40 -27.82 2.34
CA ALA A 29 7.50 -28.46 3.01
C ALA A 29 8.69 -27.49 3.11
N SER A 30 9.17 -27.33 4.34
CA SER A 30 10.38 -26.62 4.73
C SER A 30 11.54 -26.94 3.80
N ALA A 31 12.23 -25.88 3.35
CA ALA A 31 13.53 -25.98 2.71
C ALA A 31 14.54 -26.51 3.74
N LYS A 32 14.72 -27.83 3.75
CA LYS A 32 15.69 -28.53 4.58
C LYS A 32 17.10 -28.38 3.98
N GLU A 33 17.64 -27.17 3.92
CA GLU A 33 19.06 -26.98 3.59
C GLU A 33 19.91 -27.06 4.85
N THR A 34 20.38 -28.27 5.14
CA THR A 34 21.56 -28.43 6.01
C THR A 34 22.77 -28.02 5.18
N ARG A 35 23.32 -26.82 5.38
CA ARG A 35 24.57 -26.42 4.71
C ARG A 35 25.76 -27.05 5.42
N ASP A 36 26.37 -28.04 4.77
CA ASP A 36 27.71 -28.53 5.14
C ASP A 36 28.75 -27.54 4.59
N GLN A 37 29.36 -26.74 5.46
CA GLN A 37 30.58 -26.00 5.11
C GLN A 37 31.79 -26.70 5.74
N THR A 38 32.72 -27.11 4.89
CA THR A 38 34.01 -27.68 5.30
C THR A 38 35.09 -26.64 5.01
N THR A 39 35.68 -26.06 6.06
CA THR A 39 36.83 -25.17 5.91
C THR A 39 38.08 -25.92 6.34
N ALA A 40 39.06 -26.06 5.44
CA ALA A 40 40.37 -26.61 5.80
C ALA A 40 41.18 -25.52 6.49
N LEU A 41 41.50 -25.70 7.78
CA LEU A 41 42.55 -24.93 8.44
C LEU A 41 43.89 -25.47 7.95
N ALA A 42 44.71 -24.60 7.36
CA ALA A 42 46.05 -24.97 6.93
C ALA A 42 46.85 -25.51 8.14
N ASP A 43 47.45 -26.69 7.93
CA ASP A 43 48.57 -27.25 8.68
C ASP A 43 48.34 -28.14 9.93
N SER A 44 47.22 -28.87 10.06
CA SER A 44 47.12 -29.88 11.17
C SER A 44 46.26 -31.13 10.95
N GLY A 45 45.72 -31.38 9.75
CA GLY A 45 44.84 -32.53 9.52
C GLY A 45 43.55 -32.51 10.34
N VAL A 46 43.15 -31.33 10.81
CA VAL A 46 41.89 -31.07 11.53
C VAL A 46 40.84 -30.64 10.52
N TYR A 47 39.73 -31.39 10.45
CA TYR A 47 38.55 -31.01 9.68
C TYR A 47 37.47 -30.52 10.66
N SER A 48 37.02 -29.28 10.53
CA SER A 48 35.78 -28.82 11.16
C SER A 48 34.63 -29.04 10.17
N ARG A 49 33.66 -29.88 10.55
CA ARG A 49 32.37 -29.96 9.86
C ARG A 49 31.38 -29.09 10.63
N VAL A 50 30.97 -27.98 10.03
CA VAL A 50 29.93 -27.12 10.62
C VAL A 50 28.60 -27.52 9.99
N VAL A 51 27.71 -28.07 10.82
CA VAL A 51 26.31 -28.33 10.47
C VAL A 51 25.51 -27.14 10.99
N ILE A 52 24.99 -26.31 10.09
CA ILE A 52 24.13 -25.18 10.47
C ILE A 52 22.67 -25.67 10.48
N TYR A 53 22.04 -25.61 11.64
CA TYR A 53 20.61 -25.90 11.79
C TYR A 53 19.79 -24.63 11.55
N PRO A 54 18.60 -24.72 10.91
CA PRO A 54 17.68 -23.60 10.87
C PRO A 54 17.27 -23.24 12.31
N CYS A 55 17.11 -21.95 12.53
CA CYS A 55 16.58 -21.39 13.76
C CYS A 55 15.08 -21.15 13.60
N ASP A 56 14.35 -21.20 14.71
CA ASP A 56 12.89 -21.08 14.69
C ASP A 56 12.43 -19.81 15.42
N PHE A 57 11.65 -18.97 14.74
CA PHE A 57 10.81 -17.99 15.40
C PHE A 57 9.38 -18.52 15.47
N GLN A 58 8.76 -18.39 16.63
CA GLN A 58 7.38 -18.80 16.84
C GLN A 58 6.69 -17.86 17.83
N GLY A 59 5.36 -17.89 17.88
CA GLY A 59 4.62 -17.12 18.87
C GLY A 59 3.15 -17.05 18.56
N THR A 60 2.46 -16.14 19.26
CA THR A 60 1.07 -15.80 19.02
C THR A 60 0.89 -14.33 18.67
N VAL A 61 -0.02 -14.04 17.75
CA VAL A 61 -0.50 -12.68 17.48
C VAL A 61 -1.90 -12.54 18.09
N ARG A 62 -2.10 -11.49 18.88
CA ARG A 62 -3.32 -11.25 19.65
C ARG A 62 -3.80 -9.82 19.55
N ASP A 63 -5.11 -9.65 19.68
CA ASP A 63 -5.73 -8.36 19.90
C ASP A 63 -5.25 -7.82 21.25
N ALA A 64 -4.71 -6.60 21.27
CA ALA A 64 -4.12 -5.98 22.45
C ALA A 64 -5.16 -5.66 23.54
N ALA A 65 -6.41 -5.37 23.17
CA ALA A 65 -7.46 -4.99 24.10
C ALA A 65 -8.18 -6.22 24.70
N THR A 66 -8.42 -7.25 23.88
CA THR A 66 -9.23 -8.42 24.27
C THR A 66 -8.40 -9.67 24.58
N GLY A 67 -7.14 -9.72 24.13
CA GLY A 67 -6.27 -10.91 24.23
C GLY A 67 -6.67 -12.04 23.26
N ALA A 68 -7.69 -11.85 22.43
CA ALA A 68 -8.16 -12.83 21.47
C ALA A 68 -7.09 -13.11 20.40
N PRO A 69 -6.93 -14.37 19.95
CA PRO A 69 -5.99 -14.68 18.88
C PRO A 69 -6.43 -14.04 17.55
N ILE A 70 -5.47 -13.47 16.82
CA ILE A 70 -5.71 -12.90 15.49
C ILE A 70 -5.34 -13.94 14.44
N LYS A 71 -6.34 -14.43 13.69
CA LYS A 71 -6.15 -15.33 12.56
C LYS A 71 -5.70 -14.56 11.32
N GLY A 72 -4.80 -15.12 10.53
CA GLY A 72 -4.44 -14.58 9.21
C GLY A 72 -3.50 -13.37 9.23
N ALA A 73 -3.10 -12.88 10.40
CA ALA A 73 -2.03 -11.88 10.51
C ALA A 73 -0.74 -12.39 9.87
N SER A 74 -0.09 -11.54 9.09
CA SER A 74 1.17 -11.81 8.39
C SER A 74 2.33 -11.31 9.25
N VAL A 75 3.24 -12.19 9.64
CA VAL A 75 4.44 -11.87 10.40
C VAL A 75 5.65 -12.04 9.50
N THR A 76 6.26 -10.93 9.10
CA THR A 76 7.47 -10.89 8.29
C THR A 76 8.70 -10.60 9.12
N PHE A 77 9.69 -11.49 9.08
CA PHE A 77 11.03 -11.26 9.60
C PHE A 77 11.93 -10.68 8.51
N VAL A 78 12.57 -9.56 8.79
CA VAL A 78 13.53 -8.89 7.91
C VAL A 78 14.92 -9.02 8.52
N LYS A 79 15.88 -9.56 7.76
CA LYS A 79 17.27 -9.66 8.23
C LYS A 79 17.85 -8.27 8.45
N GLU A 80 18.73 -8.09 9.43
CA GLU A 80 19.33 -6.79 9.77
C GLU A 80 20.03 -6.11 8.56
N ASP A 81 20.64 -6.91 7.68
CA ASP A 81 21.26 -6.44 6.44
C ASP A 81 20.27 -6.16 5.29
N ARG A 82 18.97 -6.36 5.54
CA ARG A 82 17.84 -6.19 4.60
C ARG A 82 17.93 -7.01 3.30
N SER A 83 18.85 -7.97 3.23
CA SER A 83 19.07 -8.78 2.04
C SER A 83 17.94 -9.78 1.76
N LYS A 84 17.19 -10.17 2.80
CA LYS A 84 16.13 -11.17 2.70
C LYS A 84 15.08 -10.98 3.78
N SER A 85 13.86 -11.41 3.46
CA SER A 85 12.74 -11.49 4.40
C SER A 85 12.00 -12.82 4.27
N TRP A 86 11.31 -13.21 5.33
CA TRP A 86 10.51 -14.43 5.40
C TRP A 86 9.21 -14.12 6.10
N THR A 87 8.10 -14.67 5.60
CA THR A 87 6.76 -14.36 6.10
C THR A 87 6.03 -15.64 6.49
N ALA A 88 5.39 -15.61 7.66
CA ALA A 88 4.46 -16.63 8.10
C ALA A 88 3.09 -15.99 8.37
N SER A 89 2.00 -16.69 8.04
CA SER A 89 0.65 -16.31 8.43
C SER A 89 0.23 -17.05 9.70
N THR A 90 -0.51 -16.37 10.56
CA THR A 90 -1.04 -16.95 11.79
C THR A 90 -2.23 -17.87 11.53
N SER A 91 -2.31 -18.94 12.30
CA SER A 91 -3.45 -19.86 12.32
C SER A 91 -4.66 -19.28 13.07
N GLU A 92 -5.75 -20.05 13.13
CA GLU A 92 -6.98 -19.79 13.87
C GLU A 92 -6.72 -19.53 15.37
N SER A 93 -5.68 -20.14 15.94
CA SER A 93 -5.28 -19.90 17.32
C SER A 93 -4.31 -18.73 17.46
N GLY A 94 -4.12 -17.93 16.41
CA GLY A 94 -3.18 -16.82 16.32
C GLY A 94 -1.71 -17.26 16.30
N ARG A 95 -1.42 -18.55 16.15
CA ARG A 95 -0.05 -19.08 16.24
C ARG A 95 0.67 -18.98 14.91
N TYR A 96 1.94 -18.64 14.94
CA TYR A 96 2.82 -18.70 13.77
C TYR A 96 4.14 -19.41 14.11
N ARG A 97 4.80 -19.93 13.08
CA ARG A 97 6.17 -20.46 13.14
C ARG A 97 6.87 -20.15 11.83
N GLN A 98 8.10 -19.66 11.90
CA GLN A 98 8.94 -19.31 10.76
C GLN A 98 10.36 -19.82 11.00
N GLU A 99 10.86 -20.63 10.09
CA GLU A 99 12.25 -21.10 10.10
C GLU A 99 13.14 -20.06 9.38
N LEU A 100 14.22 -19.64 10.03
CA LEU A 100 15.17 -18.63 9.56
C LEU A 100 16.62 -19.12 9.72
N PRO A 101 17.57 -18.65 8.89
CA PRO A 101 18.99 -18.79 9.20
C PRO A 101 19.37 -18.14 10.55
N GLU A 102 20.57 -18.42 11.05
CA GLU A 102 21.11 -17.63 12.15
C GLU A 102 21.31 -16.18 11.74
N GLY A 103 21.13 -15.27 12.69
CA GLY A 103 21.30 -13.84 12.46
C GLY A 103 20.44 -12.97 13.36
N ARG A 104 20.39 -11.69 13.00
CA ARG A 104 19.61 -10.65 13.66
C ARG A 104 18.47 -10.22 12.74
N TYR A 105 17.28 -10.09 13.30
CA TYR A 105 16.05 -9.88 12.56
C TYR A 105 15.16 -8.85 13.23
N SER A 106 14.64 -7.88 12.47
CA SER A 106 13.42 -7.17 12.87
C SER A 106 12.20 -7.95 12.41
N TYR A 107 11.03 -7.68 13.00
CA TYR A 107 9.76 -8.19 12.48
C TYR A 107 8.78 -7.07 12.18
N ILE A 108 7.85 -7.37 11.27
CA ILE A 108 6.70 -6.56 10.89
C ILE A 108 5.49 -7.48 10.95
N ALA A 109 4.42 -7.08 11.65
CA ALA A 109 3.16 -7.79 11.72
C ALA A 109 2.05 -6.94 11.10
N THR A 110 1.33 -7.48 10.12
CA THR A 110 0.27 -6.78 9.38
C THR A 110 -1.03 -7.57 9.36
N HIS A 111 -2.15 -6.85 9.39
CA HIS A 111 -3.51 -7.38 9.23
C HIS A 111 -4.45 -6.22 8.83
N CYS A 112 -5.46 -6.47 7.99
CA CYS A 112 -6.37 -5.41 7.54
C CYS A 112 -7.12 -4.73 8.70
N ASP A 113 -7.54 -5.51 9.70
CA ASP A 113 -8.35 -5.02 10.84
C ASP A 113 -7.53 -4.48 12.03
N TYR A 114 -6.18 -4.54 11.96
CA TYR A 114 -5.30 -4.11 13.05
C TYR A 114 -4.15 -3.25 12.56
N ILE A 115 -3.74 -2.27 13.37
CA ILE A 115 -2.60 -1.41 13.12
C ILE A 115 -1.31 -2.24 13.01
N MET A 116 -0.52 -2.00 11.97
CA MET A 116 0.78 -2.65 11.77
C MET A 116 1.71 -2.39 12.94
N VAL A 117 2.39 -3.46 13.40
CA VAL A 117 3.37 -3.40 14.49
C VAL A 117 4.73 -3.85 13.98
N SER A 118 5.79 -3.22 14.45
CA SER A 118 7.17 -3.61 14.15
C SER A 118 8.03 -3.68 15.40
N SER A 119 9.08 -4.49 15.38
CA SER A 119 10.04 -4.56 16.49
C SER A 119 10.87 -3.28 16.63
N ALA A 120 10.97 -2.73 17.84
CA ALA A 120 11.84 -1.58 18.14
C ALA A 120 13.35 -1.93 18.07
N SER A 121 13.72 -3.20 18.21
CA SER A 121 15.12 -3.65 18.15
C SER A 121 15.25 -5.02 17.49
N PRO A 122 16.36 -5.30 16.79
CA PRO A 122 16.59 -6.60 16.18
C PRO A 122 16.68 -7.73 17.22
N LEU A 123 16.00 -8.83 16.94
CA LEU A 123 16.03 -10.08 17.67
C LEU A 123 17.15 -10.96 17.13
N GLU A 124 17.99 -11.52 18.00
CA GLU A 124 19.08 -12.41 17.63
C GLU A 124 18.71 -13.88 17.86
N VAL A 125 19.01 -14.71 16.86
CA VAL A 125 18.95 -16.17 16.97
C VAL A 125 20.26 -16.74 16.44
N LYS A 126 20.80 -17.75 17.12
CA LYS A 126 22.07 -18.38 16.75
C LYS A 126 21.81 -19.86 16.48
N ALA A 127 22.42 -20.39 15.42
CA ALA A 127 22.31 -21.81 15.14
C ALA A 127 23.22 -22.58 16.10
N PRO A 128 22.79 -23.74 16.62
CA PRO A 128 23.70 -24.63 17.30
C PRO A 128 24.71 -25.14 16.27
N TYR A 129 25.98 -25.21 16.66
CA TYR A 129 27.01 -25.79 15.81
C TYR A 129 27.85 -26.79 16.60
N THR A 130 28.36 -27.77 15.87
CA THR A 130 29.19 -28.83 16.45
C THR A 130 30.65 -28.57 16.11
N LYS A 131 31.50 -28.46 17.14
CA LYS A 131 32.95 -28.34 16.98
C LYS A 131 33.62 -29.65 17.38
N ARG A 132 34.40 -30.24 16.47
CA ARG A 132 35.31 -31.35 16.81
C ARG A 132 36.63 -30.80 17.32
N VAL A 133 37.03 -31.22 18.52
CA VAL A 133 38.29 -30.82 19.15
C VAL A 133 39.15 -32.06 19.36
N ARG A 134 40.42 -32.01 18.93
CA ARG A 134 41.39 -33.09 19.13
C ARG A 134 42.27 -32.76 20.34
N GLY A 135 42.26 -33.62 21.35
CA GLY A 135 43.15 -33.50 22.51
C GLY A 135 44.52 -34.13 22.27
N ALA A 136 45.53 -33.75 23.08
CA ALA A 136 46.81 -34.45 23.14
C ALA A 136 46.57 -35.93 23.47
N GLY A 137 46.95 -36.83 22.56
CA GLY A 137 46.65 -38.28 22.62
C GLY A 137 45.67 -38.79 21.55
N GLY A 138 45.18 -37.94 20.65
CA GLY A 138 44.38 -38.37 19.48
C GLY A 138 42.88 -38.53 19.74
N ILE A 139 42.40 -38.26 20.95
CA ILE A 139 40.97 -38.28 21.30
C ILE A 139 40.25 -37.14 20.58
N VAL A 140 39.24 -37.49 19.77
CA VAL A 140 38.31 -36.54 19.15
C VAL A 140 37.10 -36.40 20.06
N ARG A 141 36.86 -35.19 20.57
CA ARG A 141 35.61 -34.83 21.25
C ARG A 141 34.74 -34.00 20.34
N GLU A 142 33.48 -34.38 20.22
CA GLU A 142 32.46 -33.62 19.53
C GLU A 142 31.75 -32.74 20.56
N ILE A 143 31.93 -31.41 20.47
CA ILE A 143 31.31 -30.44 21.36
C ILE A 143 30.17 -29.77 20.61
N THR A 144 28.94 -30.05 21.02
CA THR A 144 27.78 -29.27 20.56
C THR A 144 27.75 -27.98 21.36
N ILE A 145 27.90 -26.84 20.68
CA ILE A 145 27.70 -25.53 21.30
C ILE A 145 26.24 -25.17 21.04
N THR A 146 25.41 -25.39 22.05
CA THR A 146 23.99 -25.05 21.99
C THR A 146 23.80 -23.57 22.23
N SER A 147 23.31 -22.88 21.22
CA SER A 147 22.77 -21.53 21.32
C SER A 147 21.24 -21.57 21.40
N GLU A 148 20.61 -20.41 21.66
CA GLU A 148 19.15 -20.25 21.58
C GLU A 148 18.70 -20.42 20.13
N LYS A 149 18.51 -21.67 19.70
CA LYS A 149 18.07 -22.05 18.35
C LYS A 149 16.63 -21.63 18.03
N SER A 150 15.88 -21.19 19.04
CA SER A 150 14.49 -20.81 18.91
C SER A 150 14.18 -19.56 19.72
N ARG A 151 13.35 -18.68 19.16
CA ARG A 151 12.82 -17.48 19.81
C ARG A 151 11.30 -17.54 19.83
N THR A 152 10.72 -17.28 21.00
CA THR A 152 9.28 -17.03 21.12
C THR A 152 9.05 -15.52 21.11
N VAL A 153 8.16 -15.05 20.24
CA VAL A 153 7.83 -13.64 20.04
C VAL A 153 6.31 -13.55 20.00
N ASP A 154 5.70 -13.15 21.12
CA ASP A 154 4.27 -12.85 21.16
C ASP A 154 4.05 -11.39 20.76
N ILE A 155 3.09 -11.16 19.87
CA ILE A 155 2.80 -9.85 19.26
C ILE A 155 1.38 -9.46 19.66
N SER A 156 1.23 -8.26 20.21
CA SER A 156 -0.08 -7.65 20.46
C SER A 156 -0.31 -6.55 19.43
N MET A 157 -1.49 -6.52 18.80
CA MET A 157 -1.86 -5.51 17.80
C MET A 157 -3.11 -4.77 18.24
N ASN A 158 -3.13 -3.45 18.05
CA ASN A 158 -4.30 -2.61 18.30
C ASN A 158 -5.25 -2.67 17.10
N ALA A 159 -6.55 -2.70 17.35
CA ALA A 159 -7.55 -2.60 16.29
C ALA A 159 -7.39 -1.28 15.51
N ARG A 160 -7.81 -1.27 14.25
CA ARG A 160 -7.87 -0.04 13.43
C ARG A 160 -8.70 1.04 14.12
N PRO A 161 -8.37 2.32 13.90
CA PRO A 161 -9.16 3.40 14.45
C PRO A 161 -10.58 3.40 13.90
N THR A 162 -11.52 3.90 14.69
CA THR A 162 -12.91 4.15 14.27
C THR A 162 -13.24 5.63 14.20
N THR A 163 -12.31 6.50 14.60
CA THR A 163 -12.48 7.95 14.62
C THR A 163 -12.01 8.56 13.30
N VAL A 164 -12.80 9.51 12.78
CA VAL A 164 -12.45 10.34 11.62
C VAL A 164 -12.48 11.81 12.05
N LEU A 165 -11.39 12.52 11.84
CA LEU A 165 -11.27 13.96 12.09
C LEU A 165 -11.32 14.70 10.75
N LEU A 166 -12.38 15.48 10.55
CA LEU A 166 -12.52 16.40 9.43
C LEU A 166 -11.92 17.75 9.85
N VAL A 167 -10.65 17.95 9.53
CA VAL A 167 -9.81 19.03 10.08
C VAL A 167 -9.79 20.24 9.15
N THR A 168 -9.99 21.43 9.70
CA THR A 168 -9.88 22.70 8.95
C THR A 168 -9.53 23.87 9.87
N THR A 169 -9.42 25.08 9.32
CA THR A 169 -9.29 26.33 10.08
C THR A 169 -10.46 27.27 9.72
N SER A 170 -10.59 28.36 10.46
CA SER A 170 -11.56 29.42 10.19
C SER A 170 -11.35 30.10 8.83
N LEU A 171 -10.22 29.84 8.16
CA LEU A 171 -9.93 30.35 6.83
C LEU A 171 -10.76 29.66 5.72
N LEU A 172 -11.32 28.47 5.96
CA LEU A 172 -12.19 27.81 4.99
C LEU A 172 -13.53 28.54 4.89
N THR A 173 -13.92 28.94 3.68
CA THR A 173 -15.20 29.62 3.47
C THR A 173 -16.35 28.66 3.79
N SER A 174 -17.12 28.98 4.85
CA SER A 174 -18.34 28.23 5.18
C SER A 174 -19.41 28.46 4.11
N SER A 175 -20.16 27.40 3.81
CA SER A 175 -21.32 27.41 2.93
C SER A 175 -22.34 26.37 3.39
N ALA A 176 -23.61 26.55 3.01
CA ALA A 176 -24.66 25.59 3.35
C ALA A 176 -24.41 24.23 2.69
N GLU A 177 -23.83 24.24 1.49
CA GLU A 177 -23.44 23.04 0.75
C GLU A 177 -22.34 22.26 1.49
N LEU A 178 -21.31 22.94 1.99
CA LEU A 178 -20.26 22.31 2.78
C LEU A 178 -20.81 21.70 4.07
N ASP A 179 -21.63 22.45 4.81
CA ASP A 179 -22.19 21.96 6.07
C ASP A 179 -23.13 20.76 5.84
N SER A 180 -23.91 20.77 4.75
CA SER A 180 -24.72 19.62 4.32
C SER A 180 -23.85 18.40 4.00
N ALA A 181 -22.79 18.58 3.22
CA ALA A 181 -21.89 17.50 2.82
C ALA A 181 -21.15 16.87 4.02
N ILE A 182 -20.70 17.70 4.98
CA ILE A 182 -20.08 17.23 6.23
C ILE A 182 -21.06 16.37 7.04
N ASN A 183 -22.30 16.84 7.19
CA ASN A 183 -23.32 16.11 7.95
C ASN A 183 -23.68 14.78 7.28
N ARG A 184 -23.88 14.80 5.95
CA ARG A 184 -24.18 13.60 5.17
C ARG A 184 -23.04 12.58 5.26
N TYR A 185 -21.79 13.04 5.11
CA TYR A 185 -20.61 12.20 5.26
C TYR A 185 -20.56 11.54 6.63
N ALA A 186 -20.68 12.33 7.70
CA ALA A 186 -20.61 11.82 9.07
C ALA A 186 -21.70 10.79 9.38
N GLU A 187 -22.94 11.04 8.95
CA GLU A 187 -24.04 10.08 9.08
C GLU A 187 -23.75 8.79 8.30
N THR A 188 -23.25 8.93 7.07
CA THR A 188 -23.03 7.82 6.15
C THR A 188 -21.94 6.88 6.65
N VAL A 189 -20.77 7.40 7.02
CA VAL A 189 -19.66 6.56 7.52
C VAL A 189 -19.99 5.93 8.88
N SER A 190 -20.80 6.60 9.70
CA SER A 190 -21.30 6.01 10.94
C SER A 190 -22.23 4.83 10.67
N ARG A 191 -23.22 5.01 9.80
CA ARG A 191 -24.23 3.99 9.50
C ARG A 191 -23.67 2.81 8.70
N LYS A 192 -22.78 3.05 7.73
CA LYS A 192 -22.27 2.03 6.80
C LYS A 192 -21.04 1.31 7.32
N ASP A 193 -20.18 2.05 8.01
CA ASP A 193 -18.81 1.63 8.30
C ASP A 193 -18.48 1.61 9.80
N GLY A 194 -19.41 2.08 10.64
CA GLY A 194 -19.20 2.15 12.09
C GLY A 194 -18.15 3.18 12.50
N LEU A 195 -17.90 4.18 11.65
CA LEU A 195 -16.91 5.24 11.90
C LEU A 195 -17.57 6.47 12.55
N ALA A 196 -16.88 7.08 13.50
CA ALA A 196 -17.31 8.31 14.15
C ALA A 196 -16.56 9.50 13.55
N ALA A 197 -17.22 10.22 12.62
CA ALA A 197 -16.65 11.42 12.03
C ALA A 197 -17.04 12.68 12.81
N SER A 198 -16.08 13.58 13.00
CA SER A 198 -16.29 14.86 13.66
C SER A 198 -15.51 15.98 12.96
N ARG A 199 -16.14 17.15 12.83
CA ARG A 199 -15.50 18.35 12.28
C ARG A 199 -14.71 19.06 13.38
N VAL A 200 -13.46 19.39 13.09
CA VAL A 200 -12.58 20.16 13.97
C VAL A 200 -12.10 21.40 13.23
N VAL A 201 -12.52 22.58 13.71
CA VAL A 201 -11.97 23.87 13.26
C VAL A 201 -10.89 24.27 14.26
N LEU A 202 -9.61 24.11 13.89
CA LEU A 202 -8.50 24.08 14.84
C LEU A 202 -8.33 25.36 15.67
N ASP A 203 -8.64 26.51 15.08
CA ASP A 203 -8.55 27.86 15.67
C ASP A 203 -9.88 28.36 16.27
N SER A 204 -10.88 27.48 16.39
CA SER A 204 -12.17 27.81 17.01
C SER A 204 -12.16 27.77 18.54
N GLU A 205 -13.11 28.48 19.17
CA GLU A 205 -13.31 28.41 20.61
C GLU A 205 -13.78 27.02 21.05
N GLU A 206 -14.55 26.32 20.22
CA GLU A 206 -15.03 24.96 20.44
C GLU A 206 -13.87 23.97 20.51
N CYS A 207 -12.91 24.06 19.60
CA CYS A 207 -11.69 23.23 19.62
C CYS A 207 -10.89 23.47 20.91
N ARG A 208 -10.71 24.75 21.28
CA ARG A 208 -10.05 25.12 22.53
C ARG A 208 -10.78 24.56 23.75
N ALA A 209 -12.11 24.64 23.78
CA ALA A 209 -12.91 24.14 24.88
C ALA A 209 -12.86 22.61 25.00
N ALA A 210 -12.91 21.89 23.87
CA ALA A 210 -12.91 20.44 23.83
C ALA A 210 -11.53 19.83 24.16
N TYR A 211 -10.46 20.41 23.61
CA TYR A 211 -9.12 19.81 23.66
C TYR A 211 -8.11 20.59 24.51
N GLY A 212 -8.42 21.81 24.95
CA GLY A 212 -7.49 22.65 25.71
C GLY A 212 -6.31 23.17 24.88
N VAL A 213 -6.43 23.15 23.55
CA VAL A 213 -5.40 23.55 22.58
C VAL A 213 -5.68 24.95 22.04
N ARG A 214 -4.65 25.62 21.52
CA ARG A 214 -4.80 26.93 20.89
C ARG A 214 -3.92 27.01 19.64
N LEU A 215 -4.56 27.30 18.50
CA LEU A 215 -3.89 27.67 17.26
C LEU A 215 -3.92 29.20 17.12
N SER A 216 -2.75 29.82 17.15
CA SER A 216 -2.54 31.28 17.13
C SER A 216 -2.37 31.79 15.71
N ASP A 217 -1.60 31.07 14.89
CA ASP A 217 -1.43 31.32 13.47
C ASP A 217 -1.97 30.14 12.64
N PRO A 218 -3.16 30.26 12.02
CA PRO A 218 -3.72 29.21 11.17
C PRO A 218 -2.93 28.97 9.87
N ARG A 219 -1.85 29.74 9.61
CA ARG A 219 -0.92 29.52 8.50
C ARG A 219 0.40 28.88 8.92
N SER A 220 0.60 28.61 10.20
CA SER A 220 1.75 27.87 10.71
C SER A 220 1.48 26.38 10.66
N TRP A 221 2.12 25.66 9.72
CA TRP A 221 1.93 24.22 9.62
C TRP A 221 2.45 23.48 10.87
N GLN A 222 3.52 23.98 11.51
CA GLN A 222 4.02 23.41 12.75
C GLN A 222 3.01 23.57 13.89
N GLU A 223 2.41 24.75 14.05
CA GLU A 223 1.41 24.95 15.10
C GLU A 223 0.16 24.10 14.83
N ILE A 224 -0.24 23.92 13.57
CA ILE A 224 -1.30 22.97 13.19
C ILE A 224 -0.93 21.55 13.59
N ARG A 225 0.29 21.08 13.29
CA ARG A 225 0.77 19.74 13.67
C ARG A 225 0.75 19.56 15.19
N ASP A 226 1.28 20.52 15.95
CA ASP A 226 1.36 20.44 17.41
C ASP A 226 -0.06 20.42 18.03
N VAL A 227 -1.02 21.15 17.46
CA VAL A 227 -2.43 21.09 17.86
C VAL A 227 -3.04 19.72 17.51
N LEU A 228 -2.72 19.16 16.35
CA LEU A 228 -3.18 17.83 15.95
C LEU A 228 -2.63 16.75 16.90
N GLU A 229 -1.35 16.80 17.25
CA GLU A 229 -0.72 15.90 18.23
C GLU A 229 -1.47 15.94 19.57
N ALA A 230 -1.75 17.13 20.09
CA ALA A 230 -2.48 17.28 21.35
C ALA A 230 -3.95 16.79 21.28
N ILE A 231 -4.58 16.85 20.11
CA ILE A 231 -5.91 16.27 19.88
C ILE A 231 -5.81 14.75 19.85
N THR A 232 -4.84 14.19 19.11
CA THR A 232 -4.68 12.75 18.91
C THR A 232 -4.19 12.03 20.15
N ASP A 233 -3.46 12.70 21.04
CA ASP A 233 -3.14 12.22 22.40
C ASP A 233 -4.40 11.86 23.20
N ARG A 234 -5.53 12.52 22.92
CA ARG A 234 -6.82 12.27 23.60
C ARG A 234 -7.71 11.30 22.85
N THR A 235 -7.74 11.39 21.52
CA THR A 235 -8.62 10.55 20.69
C THR A 235 -8.00 9.20 20.36
N GLY A 236 -6.69 9.05 20.53
CA GLY A 236 -5.91 7.95 19.98
C GLY A 236 -5.73 8.07 18.45
N PRO A 237 -5.22 6.99 17.83
CA PRO A 237 -5.10 6.89 16.38
C PRO A 237 -6.41 7.19 15.65
N CYS A 238 -6.35 7.83 14.48
CA CYS A 238 -7.52 8.24 13.72
C CYS A 238 -7.22 8.43 12.23
N TYR A 239 -8.29 8.47 11.43
CA TYR A 239 -8.25 8.98 10.07
C TYR A 239 -8.38 10.50 10.09
N ILE A 240 -7.43 11.21 9.47
CA ILE A 240 -7.42 12.68 9.40
C ILE A 240 -7.67 13.10 7.95
N ILE A 241 -8.74 13.86 7.73
CA ILE A 241 -9.07 14.43 6.42
C ILE A 241 -8.93 15.95 6.52
N LEU A 242 -7.90 16.48 5.87
CA LEU A 242 -7.67 17.92 5.78
C LEU A 242 -8.67 18.55 4.79
N LEU A 243 -9.51 19.48 5.24
CA LEU A 243 -10.48 20.18 4.41
C LEU A 243 -9.96 21.57 4.03
N GLY A 244 -9.62 21.74 2.76
CA GLY A 244 -9.16 23.00 2.18
C GLY A 244 -7.78 22.93 1.51
N GLY A 245 -7.51 23.89 0.64
CA GLY A 245 -6.23 24.02 -0.05
C GLY A 245 -5.13 24.67 0.80
N PRO A 246 -3.97 24.97 0.19
CA PRO A 246 -2.81 25.54 0.90
C PRO A 246 -3.05 26.89 1.61
N GLU A 247 -4.05 27.67 1.19
CA GLU A 247 -4.42 28.93 1.86
C GLU A 247 -5.22 28.75 3.16
N VAL A 248 -5.80 27.55 3.37
CA VAL A 248 -6.57 27.19 4.56
C VAL A 248 -5.72 26.35 5.51
N LEU A 249 -5.04 25.35 4.95
CA LEU A 249 -4.15 24.43 5.64
C LEU A 249 -2.86 24.36 4.81
N PRO A 250 -1.77 25.04 5.22
CA PRO A 250 -0.51 25.04 4.46
C PRO A 250 -0.01 23.62 4.18
N VAL A 251 0.74 23.43 3.09
CA VAL A 251 1.44 22.17 2.83
C VAL A 251 2.87 22.34 3.33
N PRO A 252 3.35 21.54 4.31
CA PRO A 252 4.72 21.61 4.79
C PRO A 252 5.71 21.45 3.63
N GLN A 253 6.52 22.47 3.32
CA GLN A 253 7.41 22.48 2.14
C GLN A 253 8.81 21.96 2.47
N VAL A 254 9.37 22.48 3.56
CA VAL A 254 10.70 22.17 4.06
C VAL A 254 10.58 21.70 5.49
N VAL A 255 11.09 20.51 5.76
CA VAL A 255 11.12 19.91 7.09
C VAL A 255 12.54 19.52 7.46
N THR A 256 12.84 19.43 8.75
CA THR A 256 14.16 19.00 9.22
C THR A 256 14.03 17.61 9.82
N VAL A 257 14.69 16.62 9.19
CA VAL A 257 14.72 15.25 9.67
C VAL A 257 16.16 14.93 10.08
N SER A 258 16.36 14.54 11.34
CA SER A 258 17.71 14.26 11.89
C SER A 258 18.71 15.41 11.64
N GLY A 259 18.26 16.66 11.77
CA GLY A 259 19.09 17.85 11.58
C GLY A 259 19.36 18.24 10.11
N SER A 260 18.79 17.53 9.13
CA SER A 260 18.95 17.85 7.71
C SER A 260 17.66 18.41 7.09
N PRO A 261 17.71 19.56 6.39
CA PRO A 261 16.53 20.12 5.74
C PRO A 261 16.20 19.35 4.46
N TRP A 262 14.96 18.92 4.33
CA TRP A 262 14.43 18.25 3.14
C TRP A 262 13.33 19.10 2.50
N TYR A 263 13.43 19.33 1.20
CA TYR A 263 12.30 19.84 0.41
C TYR A 263 11.44 18.65 -0.03
N LEU A 264 10.27 18.50 0.59
CA LEU A 264 9.35 17.39 0.33
C LEU A 264 7.92 17.80 0.71
N PRO A 265 7.19 18.50 -0.17
CA PRO A 265 5.82 18.91 0.10
C PRO A 265 4.92 17.70 0.37
N ALA A 266 4.39 17.53 1.57
CA ALA A 266 3.51 16.39 1.87
C ALA A 266 2.64 16.63 3.10
N ASP A 267 1.44 16.04 3.12
CA ASP A 267 0.58 16.08 4.31
C ASP A 267 1.00 15.04 5.36
N GLY A 268 1.82 14.05 5.00
CA GLY A 268 2.33 13.04 5.94
C GLY A 268 3.08 13.63 7.12
N TRP A 269 3.66 14.82 6.98
CA TRP A 269 4.35 15.54 8.06
C TRP A 269 3.43 15.99 9.20
N TYR A 270 2.12 16.05 8.99
CA TYR A 270 1.16 16.36 10.06
C TYR A 270 0.93 15.20 11.03
N ILE A 271 1.38 13.99 10.68
CA ILE A 271 1.22 12.76 11.47
C ILE A 271 2.55 11.99 11.63
N ASP A 272 3.66 12.72 11.52
CA ASP A 272 5.02 12.30 11.89
C ASP A 272 5.39 13.11 13.14
N PHE A 273 4.80 12.73 14.29
CA PHE A 273 4.89 13.49 15.53
C PHE A 273 6.27 13.34 16.19
N ASP A 274 6.94 12.21 15.98
CA ASP A 274 8.31 11.98 16.48
C ASP A 274 9.42 12.52 15.56
N GLU A 275 9.04 13.16 14.45
CA GLU A 275 9.91 13.82 13.46
C GLU A 275 10.97 12.89 12.85
N ASN A 276 10.68 11.60 12.77
CA ASN A 276 11.63 10.60 12.29
C ASN A 276 11.58 10.44 10.75
N GLY A 277 10.64 11.09 10.06
CA GLY A 277 10.45 10.97 8.62
C GLY A 277 9.62 9.76 8.20
N VAL A 278 8.80 9.24 9.10
CA VAL A 278 7.90 8.11 8.91
C VAL A 278 6.56 8.45 9.54
N VAL A 279 5.48 8.20 8.82
CA VAL A 279 4.13 8.36 9.39
C VAL A 279 3.94 7.44 10.59
N ASP A 280 3.40 7.99 11.68
CA ASP A 280 3.16 7.27 12.92
C ASP A 280 2.10 6.18 12.79
N GLU A 281 2.18 5.16 13.65
CA GLU A 281 1.30 3.99 13.58
C GLU A 281 -0.16 4.32 13.86
N GLY A 282 -1.04 3.74 13.05
CA GLY A 282 -2.48 3.86 13.21
C GLY A 282 -3.07 5.18 12.74
N PHE A 283 -2.24 6.11 12.27
CA PHE A 283 -2.70 7.32 11.61
C PHE A 283 -2.76 7.13 10.11
N SER A 284 -3.79 7.73 9.51
CA SER A 284 -3.85 7.93 8.07
C SER A 284 -4.30 9.34 7.78
N ILE A 285 -3.67 9.98 6.81
CA ILE A 285 -3.96 11.35 6.42
C ILE A 285 -4.25 11.46 4.94
N SER A 286 -5.23 12.28 4.62
CA SER A 286 -5.53 12.71 3.27
C SER A 286 -5.97 14.17 3.26
N ARG A 287 -6.22 14.71 2.06
CA ARG A 287 -6.76 16.05 1.88
C ARG A 287 -7.88 16.11 0.85
N MET A 288 -8.87 16.93 1.11
CA MET A 288 -9.86 17.38 0.13
C MET A 288 -9.60 18.87 -0.14
N PRO A 289 -8.74 19.21 -1.12
CA PRO A 289 -8.33 20.59 -1.36
C PRO A 289 -9.37 21.36 -2.16
N ASP A 290 -9.33 22.68 -2.03
CA ASP A 290 -9.97 23.62 -2.95
C ASP A 290 -9.01 24.79 -3.24
N VAL A 291 -9.34 25.61 -4.24
CA VAL A 291 -8.55 26.77 -4.62
C VAL A 291 -8.76 27.90 -3.61
N ALA A 292 -7.66 28.53 -3.20
CA ALA A 292 -7.63 29.57 -2.19
C ALA A 292 -8.37 29.12 -0.92
N ARG A 293 -9.38 29.89 -0.51
CA ARG A 293 -10.21 29.64 0.67
C ARG A 293 -11.57 29.04 0.33
N GLY A 294 -11.76 28.56 -0.90
CA GLY A 294 -13.01 27.96 -1.36
C GLY A 294 -13.37 26.67 -0.63
N SER A 295 -14.61 26.24 -0.77
CA SER A 295 -15.13 25.01 -0.18
C SER A 295 -15.98 24.15 -1.12
N SER A 296 -16.14 24.55 -2.38
CA SER A 296 -16.99 23.82 -3.34
C SER A 296 -16.37 22.49 -3.75
N ALA A 297 -15.05 22.43 -3.97
CA ALA A 297 -14.37 21.17 -4.25
C ALA A 297 -14.38 20.24 -3.03
N VAL A 298 -14.26 20.81 -1.83
CA VAL A 298 -14.33 20.06 -0.56
C VAL A 298 -15.70 19.42 -0.40
N ALA A 299 -16.78 20.19 -0.61
CA ALA A 299 -18.15 19.68 -0.55
C ALA A 299 -18.36 18.55 -1.59
N ALA A 300 -17.95 18.75 -2.84
CA ALA A 300 -18.07 17.73 -3.89
C ALA A 300 -17.30 16.44 -3.57
N ALA A 301 -16.11 16.56 -2.97
CA ALA A 301 -15.31 15.41 -2.53
C ALA A 301 -16.01 14.62 -1.41
N LEU A 302 -16.59 15.32 -0.43
CA LEU A 302 -17.35 14.70 0.67
C LEU A 302 -18.61 13.99 0.17
N GLU A 303 -19.32 14.58 -0.80
CA GLU A 303 -20.48 13.95 -1.44
C GLU A 303 -20.07 12.67 -2.19
N SER A 304 -19.00 12.74 -3.00
CA SER A 304 -18.46 11.59 -3.72
C SER A 304 -18.03 10.47 -2.76
N ALA A 305 -17.35 10.81 -1.66
CA ALA A 305 -16.99 9.85 -0.63
C ALA A 305 -18.23 9.20 0.02
N SER A 306 -19.25 10.00 0.31
CA SER A 306 -20.52 9.52 0.86
C SER A 306 -21.22 8.54 -0.09
N ASP A 307 -21.24 8.83 -1.39
CA ASP A 307 -21.82 7.96 -2.41
C ASP A 307 -21.09 6.61 -2.50
N VAL A 308 -19.76 6.63 -2.41
CA VAL A 308 -18.96 5.40 -2.40
C VAL A 308 -19.20 4.57 -1.14
N HIS A 309 -19.31 5.20 0.03
CA HIS A 309 -19.69 4.50 1.27
C HIS A 309 -21.11 3.94 1.21
N GLU A 310 -22.05 4.67 0.61
CA GLU A 310 -23.42 4.19 0.40
C GLU A 310 -23.45 2.93 -0.47
N ALA A 311 -22.62 2.89 -1.52
CA ALA A 311 -22.39 1.74 -2.39
C ALA A 311 -21.64 0.58 -1.71
N GLY A 312 -21.14 0.77 -0.47
CA GLY A 312 -20.43 -0.23 0.31
C GLY A 312 -18.92 -0.26 0.09
N GLY A 313 -18.37 0.72 -0.61
CA GLY A 313 -16.94 0.86 -0.89
C GLY A 313 -16.63 1.18 -2.35
N PHE A 314 -15.33 1.23 -2.68
CA PHE A 314 -14.86 1.45 -4.06
C PHE A 314 -14.72 0.12 -4.83
N GLY A 315 -14.96 0.19 -6.14
CA GLY A 315 -14.69 -0.88 -7.09
C GLY A 315 -13.30 -0.78 -7.71
N MET A 316 -12.79 -1.89 -8.26
CA MET A 316 -11.52 -1.90 -9.03
C MET A 316 -11.72 -2.32 -10.49
N VAL A 317 -12.96 -2.65 -10.88
CA VAL A 317 -13.31 -3.15 -12.22
C VAL A 317 -14.58 -2.43 -12.67
N PRO A 318 -14.66 -1.89 -13.90
CA PRO A 318 -13.61 -1.90 -14.92
C PRO A 318 -12.36 -1.11 -14.51
N GLU A 319 -11.18 -1.65 -14.82
CA GLU A 319 -9.87 -1.01 -14.66
C GLU A 319 -9.48 -0.38 -15.98
N MET A 320 -8.87 0.80 -15.93
CA MET A 320 -8.25 1.46 -17.07
C MET A 320 -6.81 1.81 -16.74
N LEU A 321 -5.89 1.43 -17.62
CA LEU A 321 -4.48 1.82 -17.56
C LEU A 321 -4.17 2.82 -18.67
N LEU A 322 -3.90 4.06 -18.30
CA LEU A 322 -3.37 5.09 -19.21
C LEU A 322 -1.86 5.12 -19.08
N SER A 323 -1.14 4.99 -20.20
CA SER A 323 0.31 4.98 -20.18
C SER A 323 0.92 5.59 -21.43
N THR A 324 2.19 5.98 -21.34
CA THR A 324 3.02 6.28 -22.51
C THR A 324 3.23 5.04 -23.38
N ARG A 325 3.29 3.85 -22.75
CA ARG A 325 3.42 2.55 -23.39
C ARG A 325 2.71 1.48 -22.57
N CYS A 326 2.04 0.56 -23.24
CA CYS A 326 1.30 -0.50 -22.57
C CYS A 326 2.18 -1.65 -22.08
N TRP A 327 2.08 -1.96 -20.78
CA TRP A 327 2.86 -2.99 -20.08
C TRP A 327 1.95 -4.04 -19.45
N ALA A 328 2.42 -5.29 -19.36
CA ALA A 328 1.99 -6.20 -18.31
C ALA A 328 2.76 -5.88 -17.02
N SER A 329 2.05 -5.57 -15.93
CA SER A 329 2.48 -5.41 -14.51
C SER A 329 4.00 -5.30 -14.25
N PRO A 330 4.54 -4.18 -13.74
CA PRO A 330 5.98 -4.05 -13.56
C PRO A 330 6.45 -4.69 -12.23
N PRO A 331 7.46 -5.58 -12.23
CA PRO A 331 8.45 -5.57 -11.17
C PRO A 331 9.36 -4.35 -11.40
N ALA A 332 9.49 -3.51 -10.39
CA ALA A 332 10.28 -2.29 -10.45
C ALA A 332 11.76 -2.52 -10.84
N GLY A 333 12.28 -1.68 -11.75
CA GLY A 333 13.72 -1.42 -11.91
C GLY A 333 14.40 -1.85 -13.21
N LEU A 334 13.71 -2.40 -14.23
CA LEU A 334 14.37 -2.84 -15.47
C LEU A 334 13.42 -2.74 -16.69
N GLY A 335 13.75 -1.87 -17.65
CA GLY A 335 13.51 -2.03 -19.10
C GLY A 335 12.08 -2.07 -19.66
N ASP A 336 11.86 -1.35 -20.76
CA ASP A 336 10.59 -1.21 -21.50
C ASP A 336 10.26 -2.44 -22.39
N ALA A 337 9.07 -3.06 -22.27
CA ALA A 337 8.19 -3.50 -23.40
C ALA A 337 7.21 -4.68 -23.12
N CYS A 338 6.03 -4.62 -23.77
CA CYS A 338 5.26 -5.75 -24.31
C CYS A 338 5.00 -5.51 -25.81
N ARG A 339 4.72 -6.58 -26.58
CA ARG A 339 4.46 -6.51 -28.03
C ARG A 339 2.97 -6.32 -28.34
N ASP A 340 2.69 -5.71 -29.49
CA ASP A 340 1.35 -5.33 -29.99
C ASP A 340 0.35 -6.50 -30.14
N ASP A 341 0.80 -7.75 -30.08
CA ASP A 341 -0.01 -8.96 -30.29
C ASP A 341 -0.42 -9.69 -29.00
N ALA A 342 -0.02 -9.19 -27.83
CA ALA A 342 -0.27 -9.85 -26.56
C ALA A 342 -1.68 -9.55 -26.01
N SER A 343 -2.59 -10.53 -26.10
CA SER A 343 -3.91 -10.53 -25.43
C SER A 343 -3.84 -10.43 -23.90
N THR A 344 -2.63 -10.44 -23.33
CA THR A 344 -2.34 -10.38 -21.89
C THR A 344 -2.13 -8.97 -21.35
N CYS A 345 -2.18 -7.93 -22.19
CA CYS A 345 -1.92 -6.53 -21.78
C CYS A 345 -3.09 -5.83 -21.06
N GLY A 346 -4.27 -6.46 -20.94
CA GLY A 346 -5.44 -5.86 -20.28
C GLY A 346 -5.95 -4.57 -20.94
N ASN A 347 -6.69 -3.76 -20.18
CA ASN A 347 -7.28 -2.48 -20.59
C ASN A 347 -6.24 -1.34 -20.60
N CYS A 348 -5.16 -1.53 -21.34
CA CYS A 348 -4.14 -0.50 -21.47
C CYS A 348 -4.34 0.37 -22.73
N TYR A 349 -4.25 1.69 -22.53
CA TYR A 349 -4.46 2.73 -23.52
C TYR A 349 -3.17 3.56 -23.66
N ALA A 350 -2.33 3.21 -24.65
CA ALA A 350 -1.07 3.91 -24.93
C ALA A 350 -1.30 5.23 -25.68
N THR A 351 -0.50 6.25 -25.34
CA THR A 351 -0.51 7.55 -26.03
C THR A 351 0.70 7.70 -26.96
N PRO A 352 0.51 7.93 -28.28
CA PRO A 352 -0.74 7.90 -29.09
C PRO A 352 -1.25 6.46 -29.36
N PRO A 353 -2.49 6.25 -29.89
CA PRO A 353 -3.46 7.23 -30.40
C PRO A 353 -4.48 7.74 -29.36
N TYR A 354 -4.41 7.23 -28.13
CA TYR A 354 -5.21 7.76 -27.02
C TYR A 354 -4.49 8.97 -26.43
N GLY A 355 -5.23 9.95 -25.89
CA GLY A 355 -4.66 11.15 -25.30
C GLY A 355 -5.27 12.43 -25.87
N VAL A 356 -4.65 13.57 -25.56
CA VAL A 356 -5.09 14.90 -26.02
C VAL A 356 -4.06 15.60 -26.91
N CYS A 357 -3.13 14.81 -27.45
CA CYS A 357 -2.11 15.26 -28.38
C CYS A 357 -2.65 15.48 -29.80
N ASP A 358 -1.90 16.21 -30.64
CA ASP A 358 -2.31 16.48 -32.03
C ASP A 358 -2.46 15.20 -32.87
N GLU A 359 -1.68 14.16 -32.56
CA GLU A 359 -1.73 12.84 -33.23
C GLU A 359 -2.73 11.86 -32.58
N CYS A 360 -3.45 12.29 -31.54
CA CYS A 360 -4.33 11.44 -30.75
C CYS A 360 -5.75 11.40 -31.34
N GLU A 361 -5.99 10.45 -32.25
CA GLU A 361 -7.28 10.32 -32.94
C GLU A 361 -8.37 9.63 -32.08
N ARG A 362 -8.02 9.00 -30.96
CA ARG A 362 -8.95 8.22 -30.09
C ARG A 362 -9.29 8.91 -28.77
N ARG A 363 -9.24 10.24 -28.71
CA ARG A 363 -9.59 11.04 -27.51
C ARG A 363 -10.97 10.71 -26.96
N ALA A 364 -12.00 10.69 -27.82
CA ALA A 364 -13.39 10.47 -27.38
C ALA A 364 -13.57 9.07 -26.77
N GLU A 365 -12.93 8.06 -27.35
CA GLU A 365 -12.94 6.70 -26.79
C GLU A 365 -12.19 6.64 -25.45
N MET A 366 -11.05 7.31 -25.33
CA MET A 366 -10.32 7.39 -24.06
C MET A 366 -11.21 7.98 -22.96
N PHE A 367 -11.90 9.09 -23.22
CA PHE A 367 -12.79 9.73 -22.24
C PHE A 367 -13.99 8.84 -21.88
N ASP A 368 -14.55 8.14 -22.86
CA ASP A 368 -15.61 7.16 -22.62
C ASP A 368 -15.15 6.00 -21.72
N GLN A 369 -13.93 5.50 -21.92
CA GLN A 369 -13.36 4.44 -21.07
C GLN A 369 -13.05 4.96 -19.66
N MET A 370 -12.52 6.18 -19.53
CA MET A 370 -12.33 6.80 -18.21
C MET A 370 -13.65 6.92 -17.46
N SER A 371 -14.72 7.35 -18.15
CA SER A 371 -16.03 7.57 -17.54
C SER A 371 -16.71 6.29 -17.03
N ARG A 372 -16.33 5.12 -17.57
CA ARG A 372 -16.90 3.81 -17.21
C ARG A 372 -16.02 3.01 -16.24
N SER A 373 -14.86 3.54 -15.88
CA SER A 373 -13.89 2.85 -15.04
C SER A 373 -14.13 3.14 -13.58
N ASN A 374 -13.90 2.13 -12.73
CA ASN A 374 -13.92 2.28 -11.27
C ASN A 374 -12.51 2.50 -10.72
N TYR A 375 -11.49 2.09 -11.47
CA TYR A 375 -10.09 2.34 -11.15
C TYR A 375 -9.33 2.78 -12.40
N ILE A 376 -8.66 3.91 -12.31
CA ILE A 376 -7.84 4.47 -13.39
C ILE A 376 -6.41 4.58 -12.88
N PHE A 377 -5.49 3.88 -13.52
CA PHE A 377 -4.07 4.00 -13.25
C PHE A 377 -3.41 4.79 -14.39
N ILE A 378 -2.74 5.89 -14.06
CA ILE A 378 -2.08 6.75 -15.03
C ILE A 378 -0.57 6.71 -14.79
N MET A 379 0.16 6.26 -15.81
CA MET A 379 1.61 6.14 -15.82
C MET A 379 2.23 7.07 -16.86
N GLY A 380 3.32 7.71 -16.49
CA GLY A 380 4.06 8.61 -17.37
C GLY A 380 4.65 9.78 -16.61
N HIS A 381 5.02 10.83 -17.34
CA HIS A 381 5.41 12.09 -16.74
C HIS A 381 4.19 12.84 -16.22
N GLY A 382 4.46 13.82 -15.35
CA GLY A 382 3.40 14.61 -14.77
C GLY A 382 3.85 16.02 -14.45
N SER A 383 2.85 16.87 -14.34
CA SER A 383 2.90 18.17 -13.71
C SER A 383 1.67 18.31 -12.81
N PRO A 384 1.53 19.40 -12.05
CA PRO A 384 0.35 19.61 -11.23
C PRO A 384 -0.97 19.77 -12.04
N VAL A 385 -0.88 19.88 -13.37
CA VAL A 385 -2.00 20.14 -14.28
C VAL A 385 -2.03 19.25 -15.52
N SER A 386 -1.09 18.31 -15.67
CA SER A 386 -1.03 17.43 -16.84
C SER A 386 -0.37 16.08 -16.55
N PHE A 387 -0.88 15.03 -17.17
CA PHE A 387 -0.17 13.76 -17.38
C PHE A 387 0.40 13.78 -18.79
N ALA A 388 1.64 13.30 -18.95
CA ALA A 388 2.36 13.42 -20.20
C ALA A 388 3.19 12.17 -20.54
N THR A 389 3.53 12.03 -21.82
CA THR A 389 4.46 11.03 -22.32
C THR A 389 5.91 11.35 -21.96
N ASN A 390 6.83 10.44 -22.30
CA ASN A 390 8.27 10.65 -22.14
C ASN A 390 8.80 11.83 -22.96
N ASP A 391 8.14 12.14 -24.07
CA ASP A 391 8.45 13.28 -24.93
C ASP A 391 7.69 14.55 -24.49
N HIS A 392 7.10 14.54 -23.28
CA HIS A 392 6.28 15.61 -22.70
C HIS A 392 5.01 15.95 -23.48
N THR A 393 4.53 15.06 -24.34
CA THR A 393 3.25 15.18 -25.02
C THR A 393 2.11 14.90 -24.03
N ALA A 394 1.09 15.76 -23.98
CA ALA A 394 -0.01 15.60 -23.04
C ALA A 394 -0.86 14.34 -23.33
N ILE A 395 -1.04 13.51 -22.29
CA ILE A 395 -1.98 12.39 -22.26
C ILE A 395 -3.35 12.89 -21.81
N PHE A 396 -3.37 13.65 -20.72
CA PHE A 396 -4.59 14.18 -20.12
C PHE A 396 -4.25 15.47 -19.37
N ASN A 397 -4.99 16.55 -19.60
CA ASN A 397 -4.76 17.84 -18.95
C ASN A 397 -5.93 18.22 -18.03
N LEU A 398 -5.65 19.16 -17.15
CA LEU A 398 -6.64 19.73 -16.23
C LEU A 398 -7.90 20.25 -16.94
N GLU A 399 -7.74 20.89 -18.09
CA GLU A 399 -8.83 21.42 -18.92
C GLU A 399 -9.77 20.33 -19.45
N ASN A 400 -9.32 19.07 -19.47
CA ASN A 400 -10.10 17.94 -19.98
C ASN A 400 -10.88 17.22 -18.88
N VAL A 401 -10.68 17.57 -17.60
CA VAL A 401 -11.40 16.94 -16.49
C VAL A 401 -12.91 17.12 -16.65
N ALA A 402 -13.36 18.29 -17.10
CA ALA A 402 -14.77 18.58 -17.34
C ALA A 402 -15.37 17.82 -18.55
N ASP A 403 -14.53 17.23 -19.40
CA ASP A 403 -14.96 16.46 -20.58
C ASP A 403 -15.18 14.97 -20.26
N VAL A 404 -14.84 14.53 -19.04
CA VAL A 404 -14.95 13.13 -18.60
C VAL A 404 -16.01 13.05 -17.51
N ASP A 405 -16.95 12.12 -17.66
CA ASP A 405 -17.96 11.87 -16.62
C ASP A 405 -17.35 11.03 -15.50
N LEU A 406 -16.94 11.69 -14.42
CA LEU A 406 -16.35 11.06 -13.24
C LEU A 406 -17.38 10.83 -12.12
N SER A 407 -18.68 10.90 -12.42
CA SER A 407 -19.76 10.65 -11.46
C SER A 407 -19.87 9.19 -10.99
N GLY A 408 -19.16 8.27 -11.66
CA GLY A 408 -18.95 6.89 -11.17
C GLY A 408 -18.00 6.79 -9.97
N HIS A 409 -17.43 7.91 -9.54
CA HIS A 409 -16.50 8.00 -8.41
C HIS A 409 -15.29 7.06 -8.49
N PRO A 410 -14.50 7.10 -9.59
CA PRO A 410 -13.35 6.23 -9.71
C PRO A 410 -12.28 6.55 -8.65
N LEU A 411 -11.47 5.54 -8.35
CA LEU A 411 -10.16 5.73 -7.74
C LEU A 411 -9.14 6.02 -8.84
N ILE A 412 -8.33 7.06 -8.68
CA ILE A 412 -7.24 7.38 -9.60
C ILE A 412 -5.89 7.23 -8.92
N SER A 413 -4.99 6.44 -9.52
CA SER A 413 -3.60 6.33 -9.11
C SER A 413 -2.71 7.02 -10.14
N GLY A 414 -2.02 8.07 -9.72
CA GLY A 414 -1.04 8.84 -10.51
C GLY A 414 0.31 8.99 -9.80
N TRP A 415 0.61 8.10 -8.85
CA TRP A 415 1.79 8.16 -7.99
C TRP A 415 3.11 7.84 -8.71
N VAL A 416 3.08 7.37 -9.96
CA VAL A 416 4.26 7.21 -10.82
C VAL A 416 4.69 8.56 -11.40
N SER A 417 3.71 9.43 -11.70
CA SER A 417 3.90 10.68 -12.40
C SER A 417 4.40 11.80 -11.49
N CYS A 418 5.44 12.51 -11.94
CA CYS A 418 6.05 13.58 -11.15
C CYS A 418 5.05 14.69 -10.84
N ASN A 419 5.11 15.24 -9.61
CA ASN A 419 4.45 16.49 -9.24
C ASN A 419 2.93 16.57 -9.44
N THR A 420 2.24 15.49 -9.81
CA THR A 420 0.78 15.47 -10.04
C THR A 420 -0.01 15.73 -8.78
N GLY A 421 0.62 15.48 -7.62
CA GLY A 421 0.08 15.79 -6.32
C GLY A 421 0.44 17.18 -5.80
N GLN A 422 1.16 18.03 -6.52
CA GLN A 422 1.40 19.38 -5.99
C GLN A 422 0.11 20.21 -6.02
N LEU A 423 -0.09 20.99 -4.97
CA LEU A 423 -1.19 21.93 -4.86
C LEU A 423 -0.70 23.35 -5.14
N TYR A 424 -1.53 24.14 -5.79
CA TYR A 424 -1.36 25.58 -5.84
C TYR A 424 -2.28 26.25 -4.84
N ALA A 425 -1.84 27.39 -4.31
CA ALA A 425 -2.61 28.18 -3.36
C ALA A 425 -3.79 28.89 -4.02
N ASP A 426 -3.59 29.43 -5.23
CA ASP A 426 -4.47 30.42 -5.87
C ASP A 426 -5.05 29.96 -7.22
N ARG A 427 -4.74 28.73 -7.64
CA ARG A 427 -5.25 28.16 -8.89
C ARG A 427 -5.51 26.66 -8.80
N PRO A 428 -6.33 26.11 -9.71
CA PRO A 428 -6.56 24.68 -9.83
C PRO A 428 -5.31 23.82 -9.99
N SER A 429 -5.35 22.61 -9.43
CA SER A 429 -4.46 21.49 -9.74
C SER A 429 -5.27 20.21 -9.96
N PHE A 430 -4.64 19.12 -10.40
CA PHE A 430 -5.37 17.87 -10.58
C PHE A 430 -6.11 17.41 -9.33
N ALA A 431 -5.50 17.52 -8.15
CA ALA A 431 -6.14 17.14 -6.91
C ALA A 431 -7.43 17.93 -6.63
N THR A 432 -7.49 19.22 -7.00
CA THR A 432 -8.72 20.00 -6.81
C THR A 432 -9.78 19.65 -7.84
N GLU A 433 -9.41 19.57 -9.12
CA GLU A 433 -10.40 19.39 -10.20
C GLU A 433 -10.91 17.96 -10.30
N LEU A 434 -10.06 16.95 -10.10
CA LEU A 434 -10.48 15.55 -10.12
C LEU A 434 -11.50 15.27 -9.02
N LEU A 435 -11.22 15.71 -7.78
CA LEU A 435 -12.17 15.55 -6.68
C LEU A 435 -13.45 16.36 -6.91
N ARG A 436 -13.33 17.59 -7.43
CA ARG A 436 -14.52 18.41 -7.76
C ARG A 436 -15.39 17.73 -8.83
N ALA A 437 -14.78 17.02 -9.77
CA ALA A 437 -15.49 16.31 -10.84
C ALA A 437 -16.09 14.97 -10.41
N GLY A 438 -15.79 14.48 -9.20
CA GLY A 438 -16.42 13.29 -8.63
C GLY A 438 -15.46 12.15 -8.29
N VAL A 439 -14.15 12.28 -8.52
CA VAL A 439 -13.18 11.23 -8.16
C VAL A 439 -13.22 10.95 -6.66
N ALA A 440 -13.33 9.68 -6.29
CA ALA A 440 -13.44 9.27 -4.88
C ALA A 440 -12.12 9.50 -4.12
N ALA A 441 -11.01 9.19 -4.78
CA ALA A 441 -9.69 9.44 -4.28
C ALA A 441 -8.66 9.51 -5.42
N PHE A 442 -7.62 10.31 -5.19
CA PHE A 442 -6.51 10.50 -6.10
C PHE A 442 -5.19 10.32 -5.34
N LEU A 443 -4.43 9.28 -5.69
CA LEU A 443 -3.11 9.04 -5.13
C LEU A 443 -2.05 9.60 -6.06
N ALA A 444 -1.17 10.42 -5.50
CA ALA A 444 -0.27 11.22 -6.31
C ALA A 444 1.08 11.41 -5.62
N ARG A 445 2.02 11.95 -6.39
CA ARG A 445 3.35 12.28 -5.91
C ARG A 445 3.60 13.77 -6.01
N THR A 446 4.20 14.35 -4.98
CA THR A 446 4.42 15.80 -4.88
C THR A 446 5.80 16.25 -5.39
N THR A 447 6.72 15.33 -5.67
CA THR A 447 8.06 15.65 -6.20
C THR A 447 8.45 14.79 -7.40
N ASP A 448 9.70 14.93 -7.85
CA ASP A 448 10.31 14.18 -8.94
C ASP A 448 11.16 12.98 -8.48
N GLN A 449 11.22 12.69 -7.18
CA GLN A 449 12.17 11.75 -6.57
C GLN A 449 11.89 10.25 -6.83
N GLY A 450 11.10 9.92 -7.85
CA GLY A 450 10.70 8.54 -8.17
C GLY A 450 9.73 7.95 -7.13
N THR A 451 9.37 6.67 -7.31
CA THR A 451 8.51 5.95 -6.36
C THR A 451 9.26 4.72 -5.85
N PRO A 452 9.23 4.42 -4.54
CA PRO A 452 9.86 3.21 -4.01
C PRO A 452 9.42 1.96 -4.78
N ALA A 453 10.40 1.16 -5.22
CA ALA A 453 10.17 -0.06 -5.97
C ALA A 453 9.21 -1.03 -5.26
N TYR A 454 9.37 -1.15 -3.93
CA TYR A 454 8.51 -2.01 -3.11
C TYR A 454 7.08 -1.45 -2.97
N PHE A 455 6.92 -0.14 -2.88
CA PHE A 455 5.60 0.49 -2.86
C PHE A 455 4.87 0.21 -4.17
N ALA A 456 5.53 0.45 -5.31
CA ALA A 456 4.96 0.25 -6.63
C ALA A 456 4.50 -1.19 -6.87
N ASP A 457 5.27 -2.17 -6.39
CA ASP A 457 4.95 -3.61 -6.50
C ASP A 457 3.80 -4.06 -5.58
N LYS A 458 3.55 -3.35 -4.48
CA LYS A 458 2.65 -3.83 -3.41
C LYS A 458 1.38 -3.03 -3.23
N PHE A 459 1.35 -1.76 -3.63
CA PHE A 459 0.21 -0.90 -3.35
C PHE A 459 -1.08 -1.42 -3.98
N GLU A 460 -1.05 -1.75 -5.27
CA GLU A 460 -2.23 -2.31 -5.94
C GLU A 460 -2.68 -3.65 -5.35
N PRO A 461 -1.81 -4.64 -5.12
CA PRO A 461 -2.18 -5.86 -4.40
C PRO A 461 -2.82 -5.61 -3.03
N TYR A 462 -2.41 -4.56 -2.31
CA TYR A 462 -2.99 -4.20 -1.00
C TYR A 462 -4.45 -3.76 -1.14
N ILE A 463 -4.71 -2.81 -2.04
CA ILE A 463 -6.08 -2.29 -2.24
C ILE A 463 -6.95 -3.30 -3.00
N LYS A 464 -6.35 -4.15 -3.83
CA LYS A 464 -7.01 -5.32 -4.43
C LYS A 464 -7.24 -6.42 -3.36
N GLY A 465 -6.60 -6.39 -2.21
CA GLY A 465 -6.71 -7.46 -1.21
C GLY A 465 -6.26 -8.82 -1.74
N GLU A 466 -5.34 -8.80 -2.70
CA GLU A 466 -4.57 -9.97 -3.15
C GLU A 466 -3.40 -10.25 -2.21
N SER A 467 -3.05 -9.27 -1.36
CA SER A 467 -2.09 -9.43 -0.28
C SER A 467 -2.58 -10.43 0.79
N PRO A 468 -1.68 -11.24 1.38
CA PRO A 468 -2.00 -12.09 2.54
C PRO A 468 -2.61 -11.34 3.73
N SER A 469 -2.38 -10.03 3.84
CA SER A 469 -2.88 -9.18 4.92
C SER A 469 -4.33 -8.69 4.74
N GLY A 470 -5.00 -9.01 3.63
CA GLY A 470 -6.42 -8.70 3.42
C GLY A 470 -6.70 -7.35 2.75
N ARG A 471 -7.93 -6.85 2.88
CA ARG A 471 -8.42 -5.63 2.20
C ARG A 471 -8.34 -4.43 3.13
N TYR A 472 -7.38 -3.57 2.87
CA TYR A 472 -7.19 -2.34 3.62
C TYR A 472 -8.21 -1.27 3.22
N ARG A 473 -8.51 -0.34 4.14
CA ARG A 473 -8.98 0.97 3.70
C ARG A 473 -7.86 1.69 2.98
N LEU A 474 -8.22 2.56 2.05
CA LEU A 474 -7.27 3.14 1.10
C LEU A 474 -6.13 3.89 1.79
N GLY A 475 -6.43 4.65 2.83
CA GLY A 475 -5.45 5.38 3.63
C GLY A 475 -4.54 4.45 4.45
N ASP A 476 -5.10 3.41 5.08
CA ASP A 476 -4.30 2.40 5.79
C ASP A 476 -3.33 1.70 4.81
N ALA A 477 -3.80 1.36 3.60
CA ALA A 477 -2.96 0.74 2.57
C ALA A 477 -1.78 1.65 2.18
N LEU A 478 -2.03 2.95 2.02
CA LEU A 478 -1.00 3.93 1.67
C LEU A 478 0.02 4.10 2.81
N ASN A 479 -0.44 4.54 3.98
CA ASN A 479 0.45 4.94 5.07
C ASN A 479 1.19 3.76 5.69
N GLU A 480 0.58 2.58 5.80
CA GLU A 480 1.29 1.40 6.28
C GLU A 480 2.30 0.87 5.27
N LEU A 481 1.95 0.86 3.98
CA LEU A 481 2.91 0.42 2.97
C LEU A 481 4.09 1.38 2.89
N MET A 482 3.87 2.68 3.06
CA MET A 482 4.94 3.66 3.22
C MET A 482 5.88 3.27 4.38
N ARG A 483 5.33 3.00 5.56
CA ARG A 483 6.14 2.57 6.72
C ARG A 483 6.82 1.22 6.49
N GLU A 484 6.14 0.26 5.86
CA GLU A 484 6.68 -1.06 5.52
C GLU A 484 7.86 -0.97 4.55
N VAL A 485 7.79 -0.08 3.55
CA VAL A 485 8.91 0.20 2.64
C VAL A 485 10.15 0.59 3.45
N ILE A 486 10.02 1.55 4.36
CA ILE A 486 11.13 2.05 5.18
C ILE A 486 11.67 0.95 6.10
N LEU A 487 10.80 0.18 6.75
CA LEU A 487 11.20 -0.93 7.62
C LEU A 487 11.95 -2.03 6.84
N ARG A 488 11.56 -2.30 5.59
CA ARG A 488 12.17 -3.35 4.75
C ARG A 488 13.43 -2.91 4.03
N LYS A 489 13.47 -1.67 3.54
CA LYS A 489 14.51 -1.17 2.63
C LYS A 489 15.45 -0.19 3.29
N GLY A 490 14.99 0.46 4.35
CA GLY A 490 15.78 1.33 5.20
C GLY A 490 15.58 2.81 4.97
N ASP A 491 16.39 3.58 5.67
CA ASP A 491 16.24 5.02 5.79
C ASP A 491 16.44 5.78 4.48
N SER A 492 17.13 5.18 3.51
CA SER A 492 17.27 5.73 2.15
C SER A 492 15.92 5.89 1.44
N GLU A 493 14.91 5.09 1.80
CA GLU A 493 13.58 5.20 1.19
C GLU A 493 12.69 6.25 1.86
N ARG A 494 13.03 6.78 3.05
CA ARG A 494 12.15 7.69 3.82
C ARG A 494 11.72 8.89 2.97
N ARG A 495 12.71 9.56 2.37
CA ARG A 495 12.50 10.75 1.54
C ARG A 495 11.60 10.47 0.35
N ILE A 496 11.86 9.37 -0.37
CA ILE A 496 11.09 9.06 -1.60
C ILE A 496 9.71 8.48 -1.30
N THR A 497 9.49 8.00 -0.08
CA THR A 497 8.19 7.48 0.36
C THR A 497 7.28 8.61 0.82
N MET A 498 7.78 9.55 1.61
CA MET A 498 6.97 10.58 2.28
C MET A 498 6.28 11.58 1.33
N GLN A 499 6.72 11.68 0.07
CA GLN A 499 6.05 12.48 -0.99
C GLN A 499 4.75 11.87 -1.52
N LEU A 500 4.44 10.62 -1.20
CA LEU A 500 3.22 9.95 -1.64
C LEU A 500 2.06 10.53 -0.84
N CYS A 501 1.14 11.18 -1.53
CA CYS A 501 -0.02 11.84 -0.93
C CYS A 501 -1.30 11.23 -1.46
N MET A 502 -2.34 11.31 -0.63
CA MET A 502 -3.70 10.94 -0.99
C MET A 502 -4.61 12.16 -0.90
N TYR A 503 -5.39 12.33 -1.95
CA TYR A 503 -6.49 13.27 -2.02
C TYR A 503 -7.81 12.49 -2.01
N GLY A 504 -8.83 12.96 -1.27
CA GLY A 504 -10.10 12.25 -1.08
C GLY A 504 -10.21 11.56 0.28
N ASP A 505 -11.07 10.55 0.39
CA ASP A 505 -11.40 9.90 1.68
C ASP A 505 -10.51 8.68 1.99
N PRO A 506 -9.68 8.70 3.05
CA PRO A 506 -8.77 7.61 3.40
C PRO A 506 -9.51 6.40 3.98
N THR A 507 -10.78 6.57 4.37
CA THR A 507 -11.57 5.52 5.02
C THR A 507 -12.26 4.57 4.04
N LEU A 508 -12.19 4.87 2.74
CA LEU A 508 -12.82 4.05 1.71
C LEU A 508 -12.26 2.63 1.73
N LYS A 509 -13.17 1.65 1.83
CA LYS A 509 -12.85 0.22 1.77
C LYS A 509 -13.22 -0.37 0.40
N ARG A 510 -12.55 -1.45 -0.02
CA ARG A 510 -12.89 -2.13 -1.27
C ARG A 510 -14.21 -2.91 -1.14
N VAL A 511 -15.12 -2.78 -2.11
CA VAL A 511 -16.36 -3.60 -2.18
C VAL A 511 -16.01 -5.09 -2.26
N ARG A 512 -16.70 -5.91 -1.46
CA ARG A 512 -16.78 -7.36 -1.69
C ARG A 512 -17.62 -7.61 -2.93
N TYR A 513 -16.97 -7.74 -4.08
CA TYR A 513 -17.52 -8.62 -5.11
C TYR A 513 -17.52 -10.04 -4.51
N GLU A 514 -18.58 -10.37 -3.79
CA GLU A 514 -19.09 -11.72 -3.84
C GLU A 514 -19.57 -11.88 -5.28
N LEU A 515 -18.75 -12.53 -6.12
CA LEU A 515 -19.33 -13.12 -7.32
C LEU A 515 -20.54 -13.91 -6.82
N PRO A 516 -21.78 -13.63 -7.27
CA PRO A 516 -22.93 -14.41 -6.86
C PRO A 516 -22.56 -15.87 -7.06
N ALA A 517 -22.74 -16.69 -6.02
CA ALA A 517 -22.33 -18.10 -5.97
C ALA A 517 -23.07 -19.00 -6.99
N THR A 518 -23.66 -18.42 -8.02
CA THR A 518 -24.34 -19.10 -9.12
C THR A 518 -23.63 -18.75 -10.41
N GLY A 519 -22.90 -19.71 -10.95
CA GLY A 519 -22.34 -19.63 -12.29
C GLY A 519 -23.43 -19.28 -13.31
N MET A 520 -23.40 -18.06 -13.80
CA MET A 520 -23.95 -17.73 -15.11
C MET A 520 -22.76 -17.39 -16.00
N ILE A 521 -22.27 -18.42 -16.69
CA ILE A 521 -21.56 -18.24 -17.94
C ILE A 521 -22.60 -17.60 -18.86
N VAL A 522 -22.55 -16.29 -19.03
CA VAL A 522 -23.16 -15.66 -20.21
C VAL A 522 -22.28 -16.10 -21.37
N ALA A 523 -22.65 -17.21 -21.99
CA ALA A 523 -22.05 -17.63 -23.24
C ALA A 523 -22.27 -16.48 -24.22
N ALA A 524 -21.18 -15.84 -24.62
CA ALA A 524 -21.17 -14.98 -25.79
C ALA A 524 -21.68 -15.83 -26.95
N THR A 525 -22.90 -15.59 -27.40
CA THR A 525 -23.41 -16.14 -28.65
C THR A 525 -22.47 -15.66 -29.76
N PRO A 526 -21.81 -16.57 -30.49
CA PRO A 526 -21.03 -16.16 -31.64
C PRO A 526 -21.99 -15.67 -32.71
N PHE A 527 -21.75 -14.46 -33.21
CA PHE A 527 -22.32 -14.00 -34.48
C PHE A 527 -21.81 -14.94 -35.58
N SER A 528 -22.58 -15.98 -35.89
CA SER A 528 -22.52 -16.65 -37.19
C SER A 528 -23.58 -16.03 -38.08
N GLY A 529 -23.13 -15.32 -39.12
CA GLY A 529 -24.02 -14.93 -40.21
C GLY A 529 -24.60 -16.16 -40.91
N VAL A 530 -25.79 -15.99 -41.50
CA VAL A 530 -26.10 -16.18 -42.94
C VAL A 530 -27.61 -15.99 -43.12
N SER A 531 -28.00 -14.94 -43.84
CA SER A 531 -28.64 -15.02 -45.17
C SER A 531 -28.66 -13.64 -45.81
#